data_AF-A0A7V9TF56-F1
#
_entry.id   AF-A0A7V9TF56-F1
#
_cell.length_a   1.000
_cell.length_b   1.000
_cell.length_c   1.000
_cell.angle_alpha   90.00
_cell.angle_beta   90.00
_cell.angle_gamma   90.00
#
_symmetry.space_group_name_H-M   'P 1'
#
loop_
_entity.id
_entity.type
_entity.pdbx_description
1 polymer ?
#
loop_
_entity_poly.entity_id
_entity_poly.type
_entity_poly.pdbx_seq_one_letter_code
_entity_poly.pdbx_strand_id
1 'polypeptide(L)'
;MSRCSYWVASSAPAARKRTGGPPSALAVAGVTIRVRRVALARDELRESGLDVEISSTPRGHSVVVPPTHAHGIWIELLELEERRGGAD
;
A
#
# COMPACT_ATOMS: atom_id res chain seq x y z
N MET A 1 -0.24 -6.61 25.72
CA MET A 1 -1.31 -6.83 24.72
C MET A 1 -1.32 -5.62 23.79
N SER A 2 -0.85 -5.76 22.55
CA SER A 2 -0.73 -4.63 21.62
C SER A 2 -2.02 -4.48 20.82
N ARG A 3 -2.60 -3.27 20.79
CA ARG A 3 -3.81 -2.96 20.03
C ARG A 3 -3.40 -2.57 18.60
N CYS A 4 -3.85 -3.34 17.60
CA CYS A 4 -3.75 -2.93 16.21
C CYS A 4 -4.90 -1.98 15.87
N SER A 5 -4.58 -0.74 15.50
CA SER A 5 -5.51 0.22 14.92
C SER A 5 -5.43 0.13 13.40
N TYR A 6 -6.56 -0.10 12.73
CA TYR A 6 -6.65 -0.03 11.27
C TYR A 6 -7.30 1.30 10.85
N TRP A 7 -6.77 1.90 9.80
CA TRP A 7 -7.35 3.07 9.12
C TRP A 7 -7.57 2.69 7.66
N VAL A 8 -8.78 2.89 7.16
CA VAL A 8 -9.12 2.67 5.75
C VAL A 8 -8.98 4.01 5.03
N ALA A 9 -7.96 4.15 4.19
CA ALA A 9 -7.86 5.27 3.25
C ALA A 9 -8.48 4.83 1.92
N SER A 10 -9.68 5.33 1.61
CA SER A 10 -10.35 5.11 0.34
C SER A 10 -10.05 6.26 -0.63
N SER A 11 -9.16 6.01 -1.58
CA SER A 11 -9.06 6.81 -2.81
C SER A 11 -8.93 5.85 -4.00
N ALA A 12 -9.97 5.07 -4.26
CA ALA A 12 -10.10 4.37 -5.54
C ALA A 12 -10.41 5.41 -6.64
N PRO A 13 -9.71 5.41 -7.78
CA PRO A 13 -10.06 6.27 -8.90
C PRO A 13 -11.45 5.91 -9.43
N ALA A 14 -12.22 6.92 -9.84
CA ALA A 14 -13.63 6.82 -10.19
C ALA A 14 -13.91 5.68 -11.20
N ALA A 15 -14.55 4.61 -10.72
CA ALA A 15 -15.02 3.51 -11.55
C ALA A 15 -16.09 4.03 -12.55
N ARG A 16 -15.82 3.88 -13.85
CA ARG A 16 -16.81 4.17 -14.90
C ARG A 16 -18.01 3.24 -14.75
N LYS A 17 -19.20 3.84 -14.61
CA LYS A 17 -20.52 3.18 -14.56
C LYS A 17 -20.75 2.29 -15.79
N ARG A 18 -20.97 0.99 -15.58
CA ARG A 18 -21.74 0.16 -16.52
C ARG A 18 -22.65 -0.81 -15.74
N THR A 19 -23.95 -0.62 -15.95
CA THR A 19 -25.09 -1.55 -15.81
C THR A 19 -25.32 -2.28 -14.48
N GLY A 20 -26.40 -1.89 -13.78
CA GLY A 20 -27.47 -2.82 -13.39
C GLY A 20 -27.27 -3.81 -12.23
N GLY A 21 -26.36 -3.55 -11.29
CA GLY A 21 -26.25 -4.31 -10.03
C GLY A 21 -26.30 -3.35 -8.83
N PRO A 22 -26.58 -3.86 -7.60
CA PRO A 22 -26.62 -3.04 -6.40
C PRO A 22 -25.34 -2.18 -6.28
N PRO A 23 -25.43 -0.96 -5.70
CA PRO A 23 -24.34 0.01 -5.69
C PRO A 23 -23.03 -0.65 -5.26
N SER A 24 -22.02 -0.48 -6.12
CA SER A 24 -20.65 -1.00 -6.00
C SER A 24 -20.23 -1.15 -4.54
N ALA A 25 -20.10 -2.40 -4.09
CA ALA A 25 -19.50 -2.70 -2.80
C ALA A 25 -18.16 -1.93 -2.72
N LEU A 26 -17.97 -1.18 -1.63
CA LEU A 26 -16.67 -0.60 -1.29
C LEU A 26 -15.69 -1.77 -1.13
N ALA A 27 -15.05 -2.15 -2.23
CA ALA A 27 -14.10 -3.25 -2.25
C ALA A 27 -12.74 -2.72 -1.79
N VAL A 28 -12.03 -3.51 -0.99
CA VAL A 28 -10.64 -3.22 -0.62
C VAL A 28 -9.81 -3.21 -1.91
N ALA A 29 -9.33 -2.04 -2.30
CA ALA A 29 -8.53 -1.87 -3.52
C ALA A 29 -7.07 -2.33 -3.33
N GLY A 30 -6.58 -2.33 -2.08
CA GLY A 30 -5.22 -2.73 -1.74
C GLY A 30 -4.91 -2.57 -0.26
N VAL A 31 -3.69 -2.96 0.12
CA VAL A 31 -3.22 -3.01 1.50
C VAL A 31 -1.88 -2.31 1.62
N THR A 32 -1.73 -1.47 2.65
CA THR A 32 -0.44 -0.90 3.04
C THR A 32 0.12 -1.66 4.25
N ILE A 33 1.34 -2.17 4.12
CA ILE A 33 2.08 -2.86 5.17
C ILE A 33 3.25 -1.97 5.58
N ARG A 34 3.37 -1.68 6.87
CA ARG A 34 4.52 -0.93 7.39
C ARG A 34 5.73 -1.84 7.48
N VAL A 35 6.86 -1.38 6.97
CA VAL A 35 8.13 -2.09 7.02
C VAL A 35 9.21 -1.19 7.60
N ARG A 36 10.25 -1.81 8.17
CA ARG A 36 11.38 -1.08 8.75
C ARG A 36 12.32 -0.50 7.71
N ARG A 37 12.51 -1.20 6.58
CA ARG A 37 13.39 -0.80 5.49
C ARG A 37 12.79 -1.22 4.16
N VAL A 38 12.30 -0.26 3.38
CA VAL A 38 11.72 -0.51 2.06
C VAL A 38 12.74 -1.00 1.06
N ALA A 39 14.00 -0.57 1.19
CA ALA A 39 15.07 -0.99 0.28
C ALA A 39 15.27 -2.52 0.27
N LEU A 40 15.30 -3.16 1.46
CA LEU A 40 15.46 -4.60 1.57
C LEU A 40 14.26 -5.35 0.98
N ALA A 41 13.04 -4.90 1.30
CA ALA A 41 11.84 -5.51 0.79
C ALA A 41 11.74 -5.40 -0.74
N ARG A 42 12.14 -4.26 -1.32
CA ARG A 42 12.22 -4.09 -2.77
C ARG A 42 13.16 -5.10 -3.41
N ASP A 43 14.34 -5.30 -2.84
CA ASP A 43 15.34 -6.19 -3.41
C ASP A 43 14.85 -7.65 -3.36
N GLU A 44 14.27 -8.09 -2.24
CA GLU A 44 13.64 -9.41 -2.11
C GLU A 44 12.48 -9.64 -3.11
N LEU A 45 11.62 -8.62 -3.31
CA LEU A 45 10.51 -8.71 -4.27
C LEU A 45 11.03 -8.84 -5.71
N ARG A 46 12.09 -8.12 -6.08
CA ARG A 46 12.71 -8.20 -7.41
C ARG A 46 13.43 -9.53 -7.62
N GLU A 47 14.14 -10.04 -6.62
CA GLU A 47 14.76 -11.37 -6.65
C GLU A 47 13.71 -12.48 -6.83
N SER A 48 12.49 -12.26 -6.33
CA SER A 48 11.34 -13.13 -6.53
C SER A 48 10.67 -12.98 -7.90
N GLY A 49 11.20 -12.13 -8.78
CA GLY A 49 10.68 -11.89 -10.13
C GLY A 49 9.45 -10.99 -10.19
N LEU A 50 9.19 -10.19 -9.14
CA LEU A 50 8.07 -9.26 -9.13
C LEU A 50 8.49 -7.89 -9.66
N ASP A 51 7.70 -7.36 -10.59
CA ASP A 51 7.81 -5.97 -11.00
C ASP A 51 7.24 -5.08 -9.90
N VAL A 52 8.05 -4.12 -9.45
CA VAL A 52 7.70 -3.23 -8.34
C VAL A 52 7.95 -1.77 -8.70
N GLU A 53 7.01 -0.93 -8.30
CA GLU A 53 7.07 0.52 -8.48
C GLU A 53 7.62 1.18 -7.21
N ILE A 54 8.61 2.06 -7.36
CA ILE A 54 9.14 2.84 -6.24
C ILE A 54 8.38 4.16 -6.19
N SER A 55 7.83 4.48 -5.02
CA SER A 55 7.08 5.72 -4.81
C SER A 55 7.57 6.42 -3.54
N SER A 56 7.93 7.69 -3.67
CA SER A 56 8.14 8.58 -2.53
C SER A 56 6.81 9.20 -2.14
N THR A 57 6.35 8.93 -0.93
CA THR A 57 5.11 9.49 -0.40
C THR A 57 5.43 10.54 0.68
N PRO A 58 4.51 11.47 1.00
CA PRO A 58 4.69 12.37 2.15
C PRO A 58 4.83 11.67 3.50
N ARG A 59 4.55 10.35 3.56
CA ARG A 59 4.69 9.52 4.77
C ARG A 59 6.08 8.89 4.88
N GLY A 60 6.85 8.88 3.80
CA GLY A 60 8.15 8.25 3.66
C GLY A 60 8.29 7.45 2.37
N HIS A 61 9.23 6.51 2.37
CA HIS A 61 9.57 5.70 1.21
C HIS A 61 8.64 4.51 1.07
N SER A 62 8.20 4.21 -0.15
CA SER A 62 7.34 3.06 -0.41
C SER A 62 7.74 2.29 -1.67
N VAL A 63 7.39 1.01 -1.68
CA VAL A 63 7.41 0.16 -2.86
C VAL A 63 6.03 -0.46 -3.04
N VAL A 64 5.53 -0.47 -4.28
CA VAL A 64 4.19 -0.96 -4.62
C VAL A 64 4.32 -2.18 -5.52
N VAL A 65 3.67 -3.26 -5.13
CA VAL A 65 3.41 -4.42 -5.97
C VAL A 65 2.08 -4.19 -6.69
N PRO A 66 2.07 -4.17 -8.03
CA PRO A 66 0.86 -3.90 -8.79
C PRO A 66 -0.12 -5.07 -8.71
N PRO A 67 -1.42 -4.83 -8.96
CA PRO A 67 -2.46 -5.87 -8.93
C PRO A 67 -2.20 -7.10 -9.81
N THR A 68 -1.42 -6.95 -10.88
CA THR A 68 -0.99 -8.03 -11.77
C THR A 68 -0.18 -9.11 -11.05
N HIS A 69 0.48 -8.76 -9.95
CA HIS A 69 1.28 -9.66 -9.12
C HIS A 69 0.63 -10.00 -7.76
N ALA A 70 -0.53 -9.41 -7.45
CA ALA A 70 -1.16 -9.48 -6.13
C ALA A 70 -2.67 -9.77 -6.21
N HIS A 71 -3.06 -10.73 -7.04
CA HIS A 71 -4.44 -11.25 -7.15
C HIS A 71 -5.52 -10.16 -7.33
N GLY A 72 -5.21 -9.09 -8.05
CA GLY A 72 -6.16 -8.02 -8.35
C GLY A 72 -6.24 -6.89 -7.33
N ILE A 73 -5.39 -6.89 -6.29
CA ILE A 73 -5.25 -5.76 -5.35
C ILE A 73 -3.82 -5.21 -5.37
N TRP A 74 -3.62 -3.94 -5.05
CA TRP A 74 -2.25 -3.42 -4.87
C TRP A 74 -1.73 -3.71 -3.46
N ILE A 75 -0.43 -3.91 -3.32
CA ILE A 75 0.25 -4.03 -2.02
C ILE A 75 1.32 -2.93 -1.94
N GLU A 76 1.20 -2.04 -0.95
CA GLU A 76 2.21 -1.02 -0.67
C GLU A 76 3.01 -1.45 0.56
N LEU A 77 4.35 -1.52 0.45
CA LEU A 77 5.23 -1.60 1.60
C LEU A 77 5.76 -0.19 1.89
N LEU A 78 5.52 0.31 3.11
CA LEU A 78 5.81 1.69 3.50
C LEU A 78 6.81 1.73 4.66
N GLU A 79 7.93 2.40 4.45
CA GLU A 79 8.86 2.85 5.47
C GLU A 79 8.49 4.29 5.87
N LEU A 80 8.08 4.46 7.12
CA LEU A 80 7.71 5.79 7.64
C LEU A 80 8.97 6.59 7.93
N GLU A 81 8.99 7.86 7.53
CA GLU A 81 9.98 8.79 8.06
C GLU A 81 9.73 8.95 9.56
N GLU A 82 10.73 8.62 10.37
CA GLU A 82 10.69 8.92 11.80
C GLU A 82 10.56 10.43 11.95
N ARG A 83 9.37 10.90 12.37
CA ARG A 83 9.27 12.24 12.96
C ARG A 83 10.25 12.25 14.12
N ARG A 84 11.36 12.97 13.98
CA ARG A 84 12.19 13.40 15.12
C ARG A 84 11.29 14.23 16.02
N GLY A 85 10.58 13.57 16.92
CA GLY A 85 9.92 14.18 18.05
C GLY A 85 11.00 14.61 19.02
N GLY A 86 11.46 15.85 18.87
CA GLY A 86 12.08 16.56 19.97
C GLY A 86 11.06 16.73 21.08
N ALA A 87 11.37 16.17 22.24
CA ALA A 87 10.81 16.54 23.52
C ALA A 87 11.96 16.35 24.52
N ASP A 88 12.77 17.39 24.63
CA ASP A 88 13.31 17.81 25.94
C ASP A 88 12.12 18.25 26.82
#